data_AF-A0AAD0VAI5-F1
#
_entry.id   AF-A0AAD0VAI5-F1
#
_cell.length_a   1.000
_cell.length_b   1.000
_cell.length_c   1.000
_cell.angle_alpha   90.00
_cell.angle_beta   90.00
_cell.angle_gamma   90.00
#
_symmetry.space_group_name_H-M   'P 1'
#
loop_
_entity.id
_entity.type
_entity.pdbx_description
1 polymer ?
#
loop_
_entity_poly.entity_id
_entity_poly.type
_entity_poly.pdbx_seq_one_letter_code
_entity_poly.pdbx_strand_id
1 'polypeptide(L)'
;MIDFPIANIALAADVRRWHKTPSYKAPSISEHTCQVAHYSLYLLNGIVKNPTVEQELKLLKLAMWHDMSETITGDVPTPLKRYLESLFPAGQSPLEILEERLCKPYAMAKNDADELIKIIMKLADVLDAAHFAQNEIKARASKAIFDERKAAYASYVEKGKTQFPEHNWKYAHELLNELMTSEPLSIAFSELMAHEDGVELLNPLPGQWDTKKKGCGYASQSTFSLIRELCARLFRFRPNA
;
A
#
# COMPACT_ATOMS: atom_id res chain seq x y z
N MET A 1 0.83 -20.14 22.71
CA MET A 1 0.66 -19.11 21.67
C MET A 1 1.74 -19.39 20.63
N ILE A 2 1.41 -19.42 19.34
CA ILE A 2 2.39 -19.71 18.30
C ILE A 2 3.25 -18.46 18.10
N ASP A 3 4.57 -18.59 18.16
CA ASP A 3 5.47 -17.50 17.77
C ASP A 3 5.47 -17.40 16.25
N PHE A 4 5.18 -16.20 15.73
CA PHE A 4 5.10 -15.95 14.29
C PHE A 4 6.53 -15.81 13.72
N PRO A 5 7.05 -16.78 12.95
CA PRO A 5 8.43 -16.75 12.50
C PRO A 5 8.65 -15.64 11.46
N ILE A 6 9.79 -14.95 11.52
CA ILE A 6 10.11 -13.90 10.54
C ILE A 6 10.18 -14.43 9.10
N ALA A 7 10.48 -15.72 8.92
CA ALA A 7 10.48 -16.38 7.62
C ALA A 7 9.10 -16.33 6.92
N ASN A 8 8.01 -16.26 7.66
CA ASN A 8 6.68 -16.12 7.09
C ASN A 8 6.49 -14.77 6.36
N ILE A 9 7.18 -13.72 6.79
CA ILE A 9 7.16 -12.43 6.07
C ILE A 9 7.77 -12.60 4.67
N ALA A 10 8.84 -13.38 4.53
CA ALA A 10 9.42 -13.68 3.22
C ALA A 10 8.47 -14.55 2.38
N LEU A 11 7.82 -15.55 2.99
CA LEU A 11 6.85 -16.43 2.33
C LEU A 11 5.62 -15.67 1.79
N ALA A 12 5.26 -14.52 2.37
CA ALA A 12 4.18 -13.68 1.86
C ALA A 12 4.40 -13.21 0.41
N ALA A 13 5.64 -13.19 -0.08
CA ALA A 13 5.95 -12.88 -1.47
C ALA A 13 5.58 -14.02 -2.45
N ASP A 14 5.43 -15.25 -1.93
CA ASP A 14 5.16 -16.45 -2.72
C ASP A 14 3.68 -16.85 -2.70
N VAL A 15 2.98 -16.58 -1.59
CA VAL A 15 1.55 -16.90 -1.47
C VAL A 15 0.72 -15.97 -2.35
N ARG A 16 0.00 -16.54 -3.32
CA ARG A 16 -0.78 -15.83 -4.33
C ARG A 16 -2.24 -15.68 -3.92
N ARG A 17 -2.82 -14.52 -4.24
CA ARG A 17 -4.24 -14.21 -4.09
C ARG A 17 -5.02 -14.46 -5.38
N TRP A 18 -6.34 -14.47 -5.29
CA TRP A 18 -7.26 -14.60 -6.42
C TRP A 18 -7.20 -15.95 -7.16
N HIS A 19 -6.73 -17.01 -6.49
CA HIS A 19 -6.51 -18.34 -7.08
C HIS A 19 -7.79 -19.01 -7.67
N LYS A 20 -8.99 -18.57 -7.27
CA LYS A 20 -10.28 -19.07 -7.82
C LYS A 20 -10.84 -18.22 -8.97
N THR A 21 -10.28 -17.04 -9.21
CA THR A 21 -10.80 -16.10 -10.20
C THR A 21 -9.81 -15.98 -11.35
N PRO A 22 -10.22 -16.24 -12.60
CA PRO A 22 -9.34 -16.02 -13.75
C PRO A 22 -8.92 -14.55 -13.85
N SER A 23 -7.63 -14.30 -13.64
CA SER A 23 -7.02 -12.97 -13.66
C SER A 23 -5.83 -12.93 -14.62
N TYR A 24 -5.41 -11.73 -15.04
CA TYR A 24 -4.19 -11.52 -15.83
C TYR A 24 -2.95 -11.60 -14.96
N LYS A 25 -3.02 -11.05 -13.74
CA LYS A 25 -2.01 -11.16 -12.69
C LYS A 25 -2.52 -12.03 -11.53
N ALA A 26 -1.60 -12.66 -10.81
CA ALA A 26 -1.85 -13.27 -9.50
C ALA A 26 -0.96 -12.57 -8.46
N PRO A 27 -1.46 -11.53 -7.76
CA PRO A 27 -0.65 -10.77 -6.82
C PRO A 27 -0.33 -11.62 -5.58
N SER A 28 0.84 -11.40 -5.00
CA SER A 28 1.21 -11.93 -3.70
C SER A 28 0.48 -11.25 -2.54
N ILE A 29 0.50 -11.88 -1.37
CA ILE A 29 0.15 -11.22 -0.10
C ILE A 29 1.03 -9.98 0.11
N SER A 30 2.33 -10.06 -0.19
CA SER A 30 3.23 -8.90 -0.03
C SER A 30 2.84 -7.71 -0.91
N GLU A 31 2.51 -7.92 -2.18
CA GLU A 31 2.07 -6.85 -3.09
C GLU A 31 0.75 -6.22 -2.64
N HIS A 32 -0.21 -7.04 -2.20
CA HIS A 32 -1.49 -6.59 -1.65
C HIS A 32 -1.26 -5.77 -0.36
N THR A 33 -0.52 -6.32 0.59
CA THR A 33 -0.21 -5.68 1.88
C THR A 33 0.47 -4.32 1.69
N CYS A 34 1.41 -4.22 0.75
CA CYS A 34 2.07 -2.95 0.41
C CYS A 34 1.08 -1.91 -0.12
N GLN A 35 0.22 -2.30 -1.07
CA GLN A 35 -0.82 -1.40 -1.61
C GLN A 35 -1.80 -0.95 -0.52
N VAL A 36 -2.28 -1.87 0.32
CA VAL A 36 -3.18 -1.56 1.44
C VAL A 36 -2.53 -0.58 2.42
N ALA A 37 -1.23 -0.74 2.73
CA ALA A 37 -0.52 0.20 3.60
C ALA A 37 -0.45 1.61 2.99
N HIS A 38 -0.15 1.73 1.70
CA HIS A 38 -0.14 3.02 1.00
C HIS A 38 -1.54 3.65 0.94
N TYR A 39 -2.55 2.90 0.51
CA TYR A 39 -3.93 3.38 0.46
C TYR A 39 -4.46 3.78 1.84
N SER A 40 -4.07 3.06 2.89
CA SER A 40 -4.42 3.41 4.27
C SER A 40 -3.90 4.79 4.64
N LEU A 41 -2.65 5.13 4.30
CA LEU A 41 -2.08 6.46 4.56
C LEU A 41 -2.77 7.56 3.76
N TYR A 42 -3.09 7.33 2.48
CA TYR A 42 -3.85 8.29 1.67
C TYR A 42 -5.23 8.56 2.29
N LEU A 43 -5.96 7.50 2.65
CA LEU A 43 -7.26 7.61 3.29
C LEU A 43 -7.18 8.33 4.62
N LEU A 44 -6.23 7.98 5.50
CA LEU A 44 -6.07 8.65 6.79
C LEU A 44 -5.80 10.14 6.63
N ASN A 45 -4.84 10.51 5.78
CA ASN A 45 -4.45 11.91 5.58
C ASN A 45 -5.54 12.77 4.91
N GLY A 46 -6.40 12.17 4.08
CA GLY A 46 -7.50 12.89 3.46
C GLY A 46 -8.81 12.91 4.26
N ILE A 47 -9.04 11.90 5.10
CA ILE A 47 -10.25 11.80 5.95
C ILE A 47 -10.03 12.53 7.28
N VAL A 48 -8.89 12.32 7.94
CA VAL A 48 -8.60 12.85 9.27
C VAL A 48 -7.77 14.12 9.13
N LYS A 49 -8.25 15.22 9.72
CA LYS A 49 -7.51 16.48 9.74
C LYS A 49 -6.35 16.37 10.74
N ASN A 50 -5.12 16.53 10.25
CA ASN A 50 -3.88 16.46 11.05
C ASN A 50 -3.76 15.16 11.86
N PRO A 51 -3.67 13.99 11.21
CA PRO A 51 -3.50 12.73 11.93
C PRO A 51 -2.21 12.76 12.75
N THR A 52 -2.25 12.13 13.92
CA THR A 52 -1.06 12.01 14.78
C THR A 52 -0.12 10.92 14.25
N VAL A 53 1.17 11.05 14.56
CA VAL A 53 2.18 10.02 14.26
C VAL A 53 1.80 8.66 14.86
N GLU A 54 1.14 8.66 16.03
CA GLU A 54 0.66 7.44 16.66
C GLU A 54 -0.45 6.77 15.84
N GLN A 55 -1.40 7.54 15.31
CA GLN A 55 -2.46 7.02 14.44
C GLN A 55 -1.89 6.41 13.14
N GLU A 56 -0.95 7.11 12.50
CA GLU A 56 -0.25 6.59 11.31
C GLU A 56 0.48 5.28 11.62
N LEU A 57 1.21 5.23 12.74
CA LEU A 57 1.95 4.04 13.15
C LEU A 57 1.03 2.85 13.45
N LYS A 58 -0.08 3.08 14.15
CA LYS A 58 -1.08 2.04 14.46
C LYS A 58 -1.73 1.51 13.18
N LEU A 59 -2.09 2.41 12.28
CA LEU A 59 -2.66 2.06 10.98
C LEU A 59 -1.69 1.23 10.13
N LEU A 60 -0.43 1.67 10.02
CA LEU A 60 0.59 0.96 9.27
C LEU A 60 0.88 -0.42 9.86
N LYS A 61 0.98 -0.54 11.20
CA LYS A 61 1.12 -1.85 11.84
C LYS A 61 -0.06 -2.75 11.51
N LEU A 62 -1.29 -2.25 11.63
CA LEU A 62 -2.48 -3.03 11.32
C LEU A 62 -2.49 -3.48 9.85
N ALA A 63 -2.27 -2.55 8.91
CA ALA A 63 -2.23 -2.84 7.48
C ALA A 63 -1.12 -3.83 7.12
N MET A 64 0.08 -3.71 7.69
CA MET A 64 1.20 -4.61 7.37
C MET A 64 1.01 -6.04 7.90
N TRP A 65 0.16 -6.25 8.91
CA TRP A 65 -0.04 -7.56 9.52
C TRP A 65 -1.38 -8.22 9.17
N HIS A 66 -2.35 -7.50 8.59
CA HIS A 66 -3.75 -7.95 8.50
C HIS A 66 -3.96 -9.31 7.81
N ASP A 67 -3.21 -9.59 6.74
CA ASP A 67 -3.31 -10.85 5.98
C ASP A 67 -2.11 -11.79 6.23
N MET A 68 -1.25 -11.47 7.20
CA MET A 68 0.00 -12.21 7.38
C MET A 68 -0.20 -13.64 7.92
N SER A 69 -1.34 -13.93 8.56
CA SER A 69 -1.76 -15.30 8.91
C SER A 69 -1.98 -16.19 7.69
N GLU A 70 -2.26 -15.62 6.52
CA GLU A 70 -2.47 -16.37 5.27
C GLU A 70 -1.18 -16.98 4.71
N THR A 71 -0.02 -16.58 5.23
CA THR A 71 1.25 -17.29 4.98
C THR A 71 1.24 -18.71 5.56
N ILE A 72 0.35 -18.99 6.51
CA ILE A 72 0.17 -20.30 7.13
C ILE A 72 -1.06 -21.01 6.57
N THR A 73 -2.19 -20.30 6.40
CA THR A 73 -3.45 -20.90 5.94
C THR A 73 -3.58 -21.01 4.42
N GLY A 74 -2.74 -20.28 3.68
CA GLY A 74 -3.04 -19.88 2.31
C GLY A 74 -4.09 -18.77 2.26
N ASP A 75 -4.22 -18.14 1.10
CA ASP A 75 -5.24 -17.12 0.79
C ASP A 75 -6.64 -17.70 0.97
N VAL A 76 -7.42 -17.17 1.91
CA VAL A 76 -8.79 -17.65 2.19
C VAL A 76 -9.77 -16.72 1.46
N PRO A 77 -10.52 -17.22 0.45
CA PRO A 77 -11.39 -16.36 -0.35
C PRO A 77 -12.45 -15.63 0.48
N THR A 78 -12.63 -14.33 0.21
CA THR A 78 -13.61 -13.47 0.89
C THR A 78 -15.03 -14.05 1.00
N PRO A 79 -15.61 -14.71 -0.02
CA PRO A 79 -16.92 -15.33 0.12
C PRO A 79 -16.98 -16.40 1.22
N LEU A 80 -15.89 -17.17 1.39
CA LEU A 80 -15.78 -18.17 2.45
C LEU A 80 -15.61 -17.51 3.82
N LYS A 81 -14.75 -16.48 3.94
CA LYS A 81 -14.58 -15.72 5.20
C LYS A 81 -15.93 -15.17 5.67
N ARG A 82 -16.67 -14.49 4.79
CA ARG A 82 -18.00 -13.91 5.09
C ARG A 82 -19.03 -14.96 5.47
N TYR A 83 -19.06 -16.09 4.76
CA TYR A 83 -19.97 -17.18 5.09
C TYR A 83 -19.68 -17.70 6.50
N LEU A 84 -18.42 -17.95 6.83
CA LEU A 84 -18.03 -18.38 8.18
C LEU A 84 -18.40 -17.33 9.23
N GLU A 85 -18.07 -16.06 9.01
CA GLU A 85 -18.46 -14.97 9.91
C GLU A 85 -19.98 -14.88 10.14
N SER A 86 -20.81 -15.17 9.13
CA SER A 86 -22.27 -15.14 9.28
C SER A 86 -22.85 -16.27 10.13
N LEU A 87 -22.09 -17.34 10.36
CA LEU A 87 -22.52 -18.49 11.15
C LEU A 87 -22.30 -18.31 12.65
N PHE A 88 -21.52 -17.30 13.06
CA PHE A 88 -21.15 -17.05 14.45
C PHE A 88 -21.49 -15.61 14.86
N PRO A 89 -21.67 -15.33 16.16
CA PRO A 89 -21.75 -13.97 16.64
C PRO A 89 -20.51 -13.15 16.23
N ALA A 90 -20.67 -11.84 16.08
CA ALA A 90 -19.56 -10.95 15.73
C ALA A 90 -18.37 -11.13 16.69
N GLY A 91 -17.16 -11.28 16.14
CA GLY A 91 -15.93 -11.52 16.91
C GLY A 91 -15.74 -12.96 17.39
N GLN A 92 -16.66 -13.88 17.08
CA GLN A 92 -16.59 -15.28 17.53
C GLN A 92 -16.39 -16.27 16.37
N SER A 93 -16.08 -15.77 15.17
CA SER A 93 -15.74 -16.63 14.04
C SER A 93 -14.50 -17.46 14.37
N PRO A 94 -14.53 -18.81 14.23
CA PRO A 94 -13.35 -19.64 14.43
C PRO A 94 -12.18 -19.24 13.53
N LEU A 95 -12.46 -18.70 12.34
CA LEU A 95 -11.43 -18.21 11.43
C LEU A 95 -10.74 -16.97 12.00
N GLU A 96 -11.50 -16.01 12.50
CA GLU A 96 -10.96 -14.78 13.12
C GLU A 96 -10.10 -15.11 14.35
N ILE A 97 -10.59 -16.00 15.21
CA ILE A 97 -9.85 -16.50 16.38
C ILE A 97 -8.57 -17.23 15.93
N LEU A 98 -8.64 -17.99 14.84
CA LEU A 98 -7.50 -18.71 14.29
C LEU A 98 -6.45 -17.74 13.73
N GLU A 99 -6.84 -16.75 12.93
CA GLU A 99 -5.95 -15.73 12.36
C GLU A 99 -5.15 -15.00 13.47
N GLU A 100 -5.82 -14.59 14.55
CA GLU A 100 -5.17 -13.95 15.70
C GLU A 100 -4.22 -14.89 16.46
N ARG A 101 -4.56 -16.18 16.55
CA ARG A 101 -3.69 -17.19 17.19
C ARG A 101 -2.47 -17.55 16.34
N LEU A 102 -2.62 -17.52 15.02
CA LEU A 102 -1.57 -17.82 14.06
C LEU A 102 -0.58 -16.66 13.93
N CYS A 103 -1.06 -15.41 13.94
CA CYS A 103 -0.23 -14.22 13.81
C CYS A 103 -0.37 -13.29 15.03
N LYS A 104 0.47 -13.49 16.04
CA LYS A 104 0.50 -12.65 17.24
C LYS A 104 0.72 -11.16 16.94
N PRO A 105 1.63 -10.74 16.02
CA PRO A 105 1.77 -9.32 15.66
C PRO A 105 0.47 -8.70 15.13
N TYR A 106 -0.30 -9.45 14.33
CA TYR A 106 -1.63 -9.03 13.88
C TYR A 106 -2.59 -8.85 15.05
N ALA A 107 -2.70 -9.84 15.94
CA ALA A 107 -3.56 -9.73 17.13
C ALA A 107 -3.22 -8.51 17.99
N MET A 108 -1.93 -8.23 18.20
CA MET A 108 -1.47 -7.05 18.92
C MET A 108 -1.85 -5.74 18.21
N ALA A 109 -1.62 -5.66 16.89
CA ALA A 109 -1.95 -4.48 16.11
C ALA A 109 -3.48 -4.23 16.06
N LYS A 110 -4.28 -5.29 15.93
CA LYS A 110 -5.75 -5.22 15.94
C LYS A 110 -6.30 -4.76 17.28
N ASN A 111 -5.69 -5.18 18.39
CA ASN A 111 -6.10 -4.77 19.74
C ASN A 111 -5.68 -3.33 20.07
N ASP A 112 -4.54 -2.87 19.56
CA ASP A 112 -4.03 -1.50 19.76
C ASP A 112 -4.74 -0.46 18.87
N ALA A 113 -5.28 -0.89 17.72
CA ALA A 113 -6.03 -0.03 16.82
C ALA A 113 -7.43 0.32 17.36
N ASP A 114 -7.75 1.61 17.36
CA ASP A 114 -9.11 2.08 17.57
C ASP A 114 -10.03 1.77 16.37
N GLU A 115 -11.33 2.01 16.53
CA GLU A 115 -12.31 1.66 15.52
C GLU A 115 -12.19 2.51 14.25
N LEU A 116 -11.75 3.76 14.35
CA LEU A 116 -11.49 4.62 13.18
C LEU A 116 -10.37 4.02 12.32
N ILE A 117 -9.25 3.65 12.95
CA ILE A 117 -8.12 3.00 12.30
C ILE A 117 -8.53 1.68 11.64
N LYS A 118 -9.37 0.88 12.30
CA LYS A 118 -9.91 -0.37 11.73
C LYS A 118 -10.77 -0.11 10.50
N ILE A 119 -11.65 0.90 10.53
CA ILE A 119 -12.48 1.28 9.38
C ILE A 119 -11.62 1.75 8.21
N ILE A 120 -10.62 2.61 8.45
CA ILE A 120 -9.74 3.14 7.40
C ILE A 120 -8.91 2.02 6.77
N MET A 121 -8.31 1.13 7.56
CA MET A 121 -7.58 -0.03 7.03
C MET A 121 -8.50 -0.91 6.18
N LYS A 122 -9.74 -1.16 6.64
CA LYS A 122 -10.68 -1.99 5.90
C LYS A 122 -11.17 -1.34 4.61
N LEU A 123 -11.29 -0.01 4.58
CA LEU A 123 -11.51 0.73 3.33
C LEU A 123 -10.37 0.55 2.34
N ALA A 124 -9.12 0.62 2.81
CA ALA A 124 -7.94 0.41 1.97
C ALA A 124 -7.88 -1.02 1.38
N ASP A 125 -8.15 -2.04 2.19
CA ASP A 125 -8.25 -3.44 1.75
C ASP A 125 -9.33 -3.63 0.67
N VAL A 126 -10.52 -3.06 0.88
CA VAL A 126 -11.61 -3.13 -0.10
C VAL A 126 -11.30 -2.31 -1.36
N LEU A 127 -10.58 -1.19 -1.23
CA LEU A 127 -10.15 -0.35 -2.36
C LEU A 127 -9.19 -1.10 -3.27
N ASP A 128 -8.18 -1.76 -2.69
CA ASP A 128 -7.25 -2.62 -3.44
C ASP A 128 -8.00 -3.73 -4.18
N ALA A 129 -8.93 -4.41 -3.50
CA ALA A 129 -9.73 -5.46 -4.13
C ALA A 129 -10.62 -4.94 -5.26
N ALA A 130 -11.17 -3.72 -5.14
CA ALA A 130 -11.94 -3.08 -6.21
C ALA A 130 -11.05 -2.72 -7.41
N HIS A 131 -9.89 -2.12 -7.15
CA HIS A 131 -8.93 -1.74 -8.18
C HIS A 131 -8.44 -2.98 -8.95
N PHE A 132 -8.10 -4.04 -8.23
CA PHE A 132 -7.72 -5.32 -8.83
C PHE A 132 -8.86 -5.92 -9.66
N ALA A 133 -10.10 -5.87 -9.14
CA ALA A 133 -11.25 -6.41 -9.86
C ALA A 133 -11.52 -5.70 -11.19
N GLN A 134 -11.33 -4.38 -11.24
CA GLN A 134 -11.53 -3.60 -12.45
C GLN A 134 -10.44 -3.86 -13.50
N ASN A 135 -9.18 -3.95 -13.07
CA ASN A 135 -8.03 -3.91 -13.98
C ASN A 135 -7.44 -5.29 -14.32
N GLU A 136 -7.51 -6.24 -13.38
CA GLU A 136 -6.74 -7.49 -13.48
C GLU A 136 -7.62 -8.74 -13.63
N ILE A 137 -8.88 -8.69 -13.18
CA ILE A 137 -9.80 -9.81 -13.36
C ILE A 137 -10.30 -9.86 -14.80
N LYS A 138 -10.37 -11.05 -15.39
CA LYS A 138 -10.88 -11.22 -16.76
C LYS A 138 -12.36 -10.80 -16.85
N ALA A 139 -12.72 -10.16 -17.97
CA ALA A 139 -13.96 -9.41 -18.16
C ALA A 139 -15.26 -10.10 -17.70
N ARG A 140 -15.37 -11.43 -17.82
CA ARG A 140 -16.59 -12.18 -17.44
C ARG A 140 -16.95 -12.03 -15.95
N ALA A 141 -15.97 -11.96 -15.05
CA ALA A 141 -16.19 -11.89 -13.60
C ALA A 141 -15.89 -10.50 -13.01
N SER A 142 -15.10 -9.69 -13.72
CA SER A 142 -14.61 -8.38 -13.26
C SER A 142 -15.74 -7.47 -12.76
N LYS A 143 -16.78 -7.24 -13.58
CA LYS A 143 -17.85 -6.29 -13.25
C LYS A 143 -18.58 -6.67 -11.96
N ALA A 144 -18.97 -7.93 -11.80
CA ALA A 144 -19.75 -8.37 -10.63
C ALA A 144 -18.94 -8.24 -9.34
N ILE A 145 -17.67 -8.64 -9.38
CA ILE A 145 -16.77 -8.52 -8.22
C ILE A 145 -16.51 -7.04 -7.92
N PHE A 146 -16.25 -6.23 -8.94
CA PHE A 146 -16.05 -4.78 -8.78
C PHE A 146 -17.27 -4.10 -8.15
N ASP A 147 -18.47 -4.35 -8.65
CA ASP A 147 -19.71 -3.79 -8.10
C ASP A 147 -19.90 -4.20 -6.63
N GLU A 148 -19.62 -5.47 -6.29
CA GLU A 148 -19.68 -5.98 -4.92
C GLU A 148 -18.65 -5.29 -4.01
N ARG A 149 -17.41 -5.13 -4.47
CA ARG A 149 -16.35 -4.43 -3.73
C ARG A 149 -16.68 -2.95 -3.56
N LYS A 150 -17.21 -2.29 -4.58
CA LYS A 150 -17.67 -0.90 -4.52
C LYS A 150 -18.81 -0.71 -3.51
N ALA A 151 -19.77 -1.65 -3.46
CA ALA A 151 -20.83 -1.64 -2.46
C ALA A 151 -20.29 -1.85 -1.03
N ALA A 152 -19.33 -2.77 -0.86
CA ALA A 152 -18.65 -2.96 0.42
C ALA A 152 -17.88 -1.70 0.86
N TYR A 153 -17.18 -1.04 -0.07
CA TYR A 153 -16.47 0.21 0.18
C TYR A 153 -17.43 1.30 0.67
N ALA A 154 -18.56 1.49 -0.03
CA ALA A 154 -19.60 2.44 0.38
C ALA A 154 -20.15 2.14 1.78
N SER A 155 -20.37 0.86 2.12
CA SER A 155 -20.83 0.46 3.45
C SER A 155 -19.85 0.85 4.56
N TYR A 156 -18.54 0.75 4.33
CA TYR A 156 -17.55 1.19 5.32
C TYR A 156 -17.44 2.71 5.41
N VAL A 157 -17.63 3.43 4.29
CA VAL A 157 -17.73 4.89 4.30
C VAL A 157 -18.93 5.36 5.14
N GLU A 158 -20.10 4.73 4.99
CA GLU A 158 -21.28 5.06 5.79
C GLU A 158 -21.12 4.69 7.26
N LYS A 159 -20.46 3.55 7.57
CA LYS A 159 -20.08 3.19 8.94
C LYS A 159 -19.19 4.26 9.55
N GLY A 160 -18.18 4.71 8.81
CA GLY A 160 -17.29 5.80 9.19
C GLY A 160 -18.03 7.10 9.46
N LYS A 161 -18.90 7.56 8.54
CA LYS A 161 -19.73 8.76 8.71
C LYS A 161 -20.62 8.70 9.94
N THR A 162 -21.19 7.52 10.22
CA THR A 162 -22.09 7.33 11.36
C THR A 162 -21.35 7.39 12.69
N GLN A 163 -20.15 6.80 12.76
CA GLN A 163 -19.38 6.70 14.01
C GLN A 163 -18.46 7.89 14.27
N PHE A 164 -17.95 8.52 13.21
CA PHE A 164 -16.97 9.62 13.25
C PHE A 164 -17.37 10.75 12.28
N PRO A 165 -18.55 11.38 12.47
CA PRO A 165 -19.10 12.38 11.55
C PRO A 165 -18.22 13.64 11.39
N GLU A 166 -17.29 13.89 12.31
CA GLU A 166 -16.37 15.02 12.31
C GLU A 166 -15.28 14.93 11.23
N HIS A 167 -15.09 13.76 10.63
CA HIS A 167 -14.05 13.52 9.62
C HIS A 167 -14.55 13.69 8.18
N ASN A 168 -13.62 13.94 7.26
CA ASN A 168 -13.90 14.20 5.85
C ASN A 168 -14.11 12.90 5.04
N TRP A 169 -15.22 12.21 5.29
CA TRP A 169 -15.56 10.99 4.57
C TRP A 169 -15.88 11.17 3.08
N LYS A 170 -16.05 12.42 2.62
CA LYS A 170 -16.16 12.72 1.19
C LYS A 170 -14.88 12.33 0.44
N TYR A 171 -13.72 12.51 1.08
CA TYR A 171 -12.42 12.16 0.49
C TYR A 171 -12.34 10.70 0.06
N ALA A 172 -12.94 9.77 0.82
CA ALA A 172 -12.96 8.36 0.46
C ALA A 172 -13.62 8.12 -0.92
N HIS A 173 -14.70 8.84 -1.23
CA HIS A 173 -15.34 8.76 -2.54
C HIS A 173 -14.47 9.39 -3.64
N GLU A 174 -13.81 10.50 -3.34
CA GLU A 174 -12.91 11.19 -4.28
C GLU A 174 -11.73 10.27 -4.63
N LEU A 175 -11.07 9.67 -3.63
CA LEU A 175 -9.96 8.74 -3.84
C LEU A 175 -10.36 7.50 -4.63
N LEU A 176 -11.54 6.91 -4.34
CA LEU A 176 -12.04 5.79 -5.13
C LEU A 176 -12.23 6.20 -6.59
N ASN A 177 -12.86 7.35 -6.86
CA ASN A 177 -13.09 7.79 -8.23
C ASN A 177 -11.78 8.12 -8.95
N GLU A 178 -10.85 8.78 -8.26
CA GLU A 178 -9.52 9.10 -8.78
C GLU A 178 -8.80 7.81 -9.18
N LEU A 179 -8.65 6.84 -8.27
CA LEU A 179 -7.94 5.58 -8.55
C LEU A 179 -8.55 4.78 -9.71
N MET A 180 -9.88 4.80 -9.87
CA MET A 180 -10.56 4.03 -10.93
C MET A 180 -10.58 4.72 -12.30
N THR A 181 -10.13 5.98 -12.38
CA THR A 181 -10.17 6.78 -13.62
C THR A 181 -8.83 7.38 -14.01
N SER A 182 -7.88 7.47 -13.07
CA SER A 182 -6.52 7.94 -13.32
C SER A 182 -5.69 6.87 -14.02
N GLU A 183 -4.84 7.29 -14.94
CA GLU A 183 -3.76 6.46 -15.47
C GLU A 183 -2.47 6.73 -14.68
N PRO A 184 -1.60 5.72 -14.48
CA PRO A 184 -0.27 5.94 -13.94
C PRO A 184 0.49 6.97 -14.77
N LEU A 185 1.29 7.80 -14.10
CA LEU A 185 2.09 8.81 -14.77
C LEU A 185 3.09 8.16 -15.75
N SER A 186 2.91 8.40 -17.04
CA SER A 186 3.87 8.04 -18.08
C SER A 186 4.70 9.26 -18.44
N ILE A 187 5.93 9.33 -17.95
CA ILE A 187 6.86 10.41 -18.28
C ILE A 187 7.69 10.02 -19.50
N ALA A 188 7.64 10.81 -20.56
CA ALA A 188 8.68 10.79 -21.58
C ALA A 188 9.90 11.54 -21.05
N PHE A 189 10.94 10.81 -20.64
CA PHE A 189 12.16 11.45 -20.11
C PHE A 189 12.74 12.47 -21.07
N SER A 190 12.62 12.26 -22.39
CA SER A 190 13.02 13.23 -23.40
C SER A 190 12.29 14.57 -23.27
N GLU A 191 11.01 14.56 -22.93
CA GLU A 191 10.20 15.78 -22.73
C GLU A 191 10.53 16.45 -21.40
N LEU A 192 10.74 15.65 -20.34
CA LEU A 192 11.17 16.16 -19.04
C LEU A 192 12.52 16.87 -19.12
N MET A 193 13.47 16.28 -19.87
CA MET A 193 14.81 16.83 -20.05
C MET A 193 14.86 17.95 -21.11
N ALA A 194 13.88 18.05 -22.01
CA ALA A 194 13.81 19.12 -23.01
C ALA A 194 13.43 20.49 -22.42
N HIS A 195 12.88 20.52 -21.19
CA HIS A 195 12.57 21.75 -20.46
C HIS A 195 13.74 22.28 -19.61
N GLU A 196 14.91 21.62 -19.65
CA GLU A 196 16.15 22.22 -19.16
C GLU A 196 16.87 22.94 -20.30
N ASP A 197 16.48 24.20 -20.55
CA ASP A 197 17.34 25.18 -21.23
C ASP A 197 18.61 25.36 -20.37
N GLY A 198 19.60 24.49 -20.58
CA GLY A 198 20.79 24.47 -19.74
C GLY A 198 21.65 23.22 -19.90
N VAL A 199 21.97 22.82 -21.13
CA VAL A 199 23.05 21.87 -21.41
C VAL A 199 24.41 22.55 -21.15
N GLU A 200 24.66 22.90 -19.89
CA GLU A 200 25.99 23.18 -19.33
C GLU A 200 26.46 21.99 -18.45
N LEU A 201 25.54 21.11 -18.06
CA LEU A 201 25.80 19.95 -17.19
C LEU A 201 26.53 18.76 -17.85
N LEU A 202 26.67 18.77 -19.18
CA LEU A 202 27.29 17.68 -19.94
C LEU A 202 28.56 18.07 -20.69
N ASN A 203 29.04 19.31 -20.57
CA ASN A 203 30.39 19.61 -21.02
C ASN A 203 31.36 19.12 -19.95
N PRO A 204 32.11 18.02 -20.17
CA PRO A 204 33.21 17.72 -19.28
C PRO A 204 34.18 18.90 -19.39
N LEU A 205 34.56 19.48 -18.25
CA LEU A 205 35.71 20.39 -18.21
C LEU A 205 36.87 19.68 -18.94
N PRO A 206 37.60 20.37 -19.83
CA PRO A 206 38.72 19.75 -20.55
C PRO A 206 39.81 19.42 -19.53
N GLY A 207 39.78 18.18 -19.04
CA GLY A 207 40.76 17.68 -18.09
C GLY A 207 40.19 16.62 -17.15
N GLN A 208 40.80 15.43 -17.22
CA GLN A 208 40.84 14.39 -16.19
C GLN A 208 39.67 13.39 -16.11
N TRP A 209 39.51 12.62 -17.18
CA TRP A 209 39.16 11.20 -17.03
C TRP A 209 40.46 10.39 -16.96
N ASP A 210 41.15 10.41 -15.81
CA ASP A 210 42.33 9.58 -15.60
C ASP A 210 41.94 8.29 -14.86
N THR A 211 41.75 7.22 -15.63
CA THR A 211 41.42 5.88 -15.14
C THR A 211 42.66 5.14 -14.64
N LYS A 212 43.46 5.77 -13.76
CA LYS A 212 44.61 5.10 -13.14
C LYS A 212 44.49 4.98 -11.62
N LYS A 213 44.29 3.74 -11.19
CA LYS A 213 44.72 3.26 -9.87
C LYS A 213 46.20 3.58 -9.67
N LYS A 214 46.53 4.50 -8.75
CA LYS A 214 47.52 4.36 -7.67
C LYS A 214 47.69 5.70 -6.96
N GLY A 215 47.89 5.63 -5.65
CA GLY A 215 47.77 6.76 -4.74
C GLY A 215 48.76 7.89 -5.00
N CYS A 216 48.27 9.12 -4.88
CA CYS A 216 48.85 10.16 -4.04
C CYS A 216 47.81 11.31 -3.98
N GLY A 217 47.82 12.06 -2.88
CA GLY A 217 46.76 13.01 -2.53
C GLY A 217 46.59 14.17 -3.52
N TYR A 218 45.37 14.38 -3.96
CA TYR A 218 44.74 15.68 -4.22
C TYR A 218 43.23 15.46 -4.04
N ALA A 219 42.54 16.40 -3.38
CA ALA A 219 41.14 16.28 -2.99
C ALA A 219 40.21 16.32 -4.22
N SER A 220 40.00 15.17 -4.86
CA SER A 220 38.91 15.01 -5.83
C SER A 220 37.62 14.72 -5.06
N GLN A 221 36.57 15.49 -5.38
CA GLN A 221 35.21 15.17 -4.95
C GLN A 221 34.91 13.74 -5.39
N SER A 222 34.76 12.83 -4.42
CA SER A 222 34.43 11.43 -4.72
C SER A 222 33.14 11.38 -5.52
N THR A 223 32.99 10.39 -6.41
CA THR A 223 31.75 10.12 -7.16
C THR A 223 30.52 10.10 -6.25
N PHE A 224 30.69 9.69 -4.99
CA PHE A 224 29.66 9.74 -3.95
C PHE A 224 29.19 11.16 -3.60
N SER A 225 30.07 12.16 -3.60
CA SER A 225 29.69 13.56 -3.35
C SER A 225 28.83 14.13 -4.48
N LEU A 226 29.13 13.78 -5.74
CA LEU A 226 28.36 14.19 -6.91
C LEU A 226 26.98 13.52 -6.96
N ILE A 227 26.93 12.21 -6.67
CA ILE A 227 25.66 11.47 -6.53
C ILE A 227 24.82 12.07 -5.40
N ARG A 228 25.44 12.41 -4.26
CA ARG A 228 24.74 13.01 -3.13
C ARG A 228 24.18 14.40 -3.46
N GLU A 229 24.89 15.20 -4.25
CA GLU A 229 24.45 16.51 -4.71
C GLU A 229 23.32 16.41 -5.74
N LEU A 230 23.41 15.48 -6.71
CA LEU A 230 22.35 15.19 -7.67
C LEU A 230 21.07 14.69 -6.96
N CYS A 231 21.20 13.77 -6.01
CA CYS A 231 20.06 13.30 -5.21
C CYS A 231 19.45 14.43 -4.35
N ALA A 232 20.26 15.29 -3.74
CA ALA A 232 19.77 16.42 -2.95
C ALA A 232 19.04 17.50 -3.79
N ARG A 233 19.29 17.55 -5.11
CA ARG A 233 18.63 18.47 -6.05
C ARG A 233 17.37 17.85 -6.67
N LEU A 234 17.42 16.57 -7.04
CA LEU A 234 16.29 15.84 -7.63
C LEU A 234 15.18 15.52 -6.62
N PHE A 235 15.51 15.28 -5.35
CA PHE A 235 14.55 14.87 -4.31
C PHE A 235 14.18 15.99 -3.32
N ARG A 236 14.25 17.26 -3.72
CA ARG A 236 13.57 18.32 -2.94
C ARG A 236 12.06 18.11 -3.06
N PHE A 237 11.49 17.36 -2.13
CA PHE A 237 10.07 17.49 -1.78
C PHE A 237 9.83 18.98 -1.52
N ARG A 238 9.12 19.67 -2.43
CA ARG A 238 8.54 20.97 -2.11
C ARG A 238 7.42 20.71 -1.10
N PRO A 239 7.51 21.21 0.15
CA PRO A 239 6.31 21.31 0.96
C PRO A 239 5.47 22.45 0.37
N ASN A 240 4.25 22.11 -0.05
CA ASN A 240 3.07 22.96 -0.30
C ASN A 240 3.27 24.33 -0.97
N ALA A 241 2.68 24.46 -2.16
CA ALA A 241 1.98 25.68 -2.59
C ALA A 241 0.52 25.30 -2.88
#